data_AF-A0A2K9NU36-F1
#
_entry.id   AF-A0A2K9NU36-F1
#
_cell.length_a   1.000
_cell.length_b   1.000
_cell.length_c   1.000
_cell.angle_alpha   90.00
_cell.angle_beta   90.00
_cell.angle_gamma   90.00
#
_symmetry.space_group_name_H-M   'P 1'
#
loop_
_entity.id
_entity.type
_entity.pdbx_description
1 polymer ?
#
loop_
_entity_poly.entity_id
_entity_poly.type
_entity_poly.pdbx_seq_one_letter_code
_entity_poly.pdbx_strand_id
1 'polypeptide(L)'
;MTYLKTFLPYLFGNKRGRSYELPQSLDWGSLSFEETLMFHTMQGTQDEFTKTLSDLTSKQVFHLLSFREHLSPEFLASLKARFPHEHKVFFDALKGTVLSNREVQELLDYKTHQLSLFALFSNDRSKPGRLFIRKADGHFYTKKNGDLWSVRVLATSGRGLPFNHSNGATPCGVYTVDSVMPEANKEYEFGKNRRLIVNFLKTSPGEENIKQFLPKSQRSGLWWAPSIVGRELGRSLLRIHGTGRVNKNPFSSYFPMIPSSGCLTTTERTFLGMIKINDQRLLLDALMDSMGLPKTFENESKIHGLLYVINFDGTYQALEFKS
;
A
#
# COMPACT_ATOMS: atom_id res chain seq x y z
N MET A 1 -18.68 8.66 -22.81
CA MET A 1 -19.15 7.28 -22.55
C MET A 1 -18.05 6.30 -22.11
N THR A 2 -16.79 6.41 -22.58
CA THR A 2 -15.68 5.53 -22.16
C THR A 2 -15.28 5.68 -20.68
N TYR A 3 -15.42 6.89 -20.12
CA TYR A 3 -15.05 7.22 -18.74
C TYR A 3 -15.95 6.59 -17.67
N LEU A 4 -17.21 6.27 -17.99
CA LEU A 4 -18.14 5.59 -17.08
C LEU A 4 -17.70 4.14 -16.78
N LYS A 5 -17.03 3.46 -17.73
CA LYS A 5 -16.58 2.06 -17.57
C LYS A 5 -15.43 1.90 -16.58
N THR A 6 -14.62 2.95 -16.37
CA THR A 6 -13.52 2.97 -15.39
C THR A 6 -13.97 3.44 -14.01
N PHE A 7 -15.06 4.21 -13.92
CA PHE A 7 -15.48 4.88 -12.69
C PHE A 7 -16.45 4.08 -11.80
N LEU A 8 -17.38 3.34 -12.39
CA LEU A 8 -18.32 2.49 -11.62
C LEU A 8 -17.66 1.42 -10.72
N PRO A 9 -16.52 0.81 -11.10
CA PRO A 9 -15.77 -0.07 -10.20
C PRO A 9 -15.18 0.63 -8.96
N TYR A 10 -15.05 1.97 -8.98
CA TYR A 10 -14.57 2.79 -7.85
C TYR A 10 -15.62 2.87 -6.74
N LEU A 11 -16.91 3.02 -7.07
CA LEU A 11 -18.01 3.06 -6.11
C LEU A 11 -18.54 1.68 -5.71
N PHE A 12 -18.70 0.76 -6.67
CA PHE A 12 -19.47 -0.46 -6.43
C PHE A 12 -18.64 -1.73 -6.27
N GLY A 13 -17.30 -1.63 -6.29
CA GLY A 13 -16.41 -2.79 -6.10
C GLY A 13 -16.65 -3.95 -7.07
N ASN A 14 -17.37 -3.75 -8.18
CA ASN A 14 -17.91 -4.86 -8.97
C ASN A 14 -17.10 -5.15 -10.25
N LYS A 15 -16.96 -6.44 -10.56
CA LYS A 15 -15.99 -7.04 -11.49
C LYS A 15 -16.47 -7.21 -12.94
N ARG A 16 -17.66 -6.74 -13.34
CA ARG A 16 -18.20 -7.03 -14.68
C ARG A 16 -18.99 -5.84 -15.20
N GLY A 17 -18.60 -5.30 -16.36
CA GLY A 17 -19.10 -4.05 -16.95
C GLY A 17 -20.58 -4.05 -17.31
N ARG A 18 -21.46 -3.98 -16.31
CA ARG A 18 -22.87 -3.63 -16.48
C ARG A 18 -22.98 -2.12 -16.70
N SER A 19 -23.84 -1.71 -17.64
CA SER A 19 -24.33 -0.33 -17.72
C SER A 19 -25.13 -0.02 -16.46
N TYR A 20 -24.95 1.17 -15.91
CA TYR A 20 -25.80 1.70 -14.84
C TYR A 20 -26.72 2.73 -15.45
N GLU A 21 -28.02 2.55 -15.27
CA GLU A 21 -28.99 3.62 -15.46
C GLU A 21 -28.94 4.49 -14.20
N LEU A 22 -28.76 5.80 -14.38
CA LEU A 22 -28.82 6.73 -13.27
C LEU A 22 -30.28 6.79 -12.78
N PRO A 23 -30.53 6.74 -11.45
CA PRO A 23 -31.88 6.85 -10.94
C PRO A 23 -32.51 8.19 -11.35
N GLN A 24 -33.82 8.18 -11.64
CA GLN A 24 -34.55 9.37 -12.11
C GLN A 24 -34.63 10.49 -11.05
N SER A 25 -34.50 10.13 -9.77
CA SER A 25 -34.30 11.09 -8.68
C SER A 25 -33.23 10.55 -7.75
N LEU A 26 -32.37 11.45 -7.28
CA LEU A 26 -31.26 11.15 -6.40
C LEU A 26 -31.48 11.94 -5.11
N ASP A 27 -31.63 11.24 -3.99
CA ASP A 27 -31.64 11.89 -2.68
C ASP A 27 -30.20 12.27 -2.32
N TRP A 28 -29.82 13.50 -2.67
CA TRP A 28 -28.49 14.04 -2.41
C TRP A 28 -28.10 13.99 -0.94
N GLY A 29 -29.07 14.06 -0.02
CA GLY A 29 -28.81 14.00 1.43
C GLY A 29 -28.35 12.62 1.91
N SER A 30 -28.60 11.57 1.12
CA SER A 30 -28.20 10.20 1.43
C SER A 30 -26.80 9.84 0.95
N LEU A 31 -26.20 10.67 0.09
CA LEU A 31 -24.92 10.39 -0.53
C LEU A 31 -23.76 10.82 0.37
N SER A 32 -22.70 10.02 0.33
CA SER A 32 -21.39 10.45 0.82
C SER A 32 -20.85 11.63 0.01
N PHE A 33 -19.85 12.30 0.57
CA PHE A 33 -19.15 13.38 -0.12
C PHE A 33 -18.54 12.90 -1.43
N GLU A 34 -17.93 11.72 -1.42
CA GLU A 34 -17.26 11.08 -2.54
C GLU A 34 -18.23 10.76 -3.68
N GLU A 35 -19.42 10.26 -3.33
CA GLU A 35 -20.49 10.01 -4.30
C GLU A 35 -20.99 11.31 -4.90
N THR A 36 -21.29 12.31 -4.06
CA THR A 36 -21.76 13.63 -4.51
C THR A 36 -20.76 14.31 -5.44
N LEU A 37 -19.49 14.34 -5.05
CA LEU A 37 -18.40 14.89 -5.87
C LEU A 37 -18.32 14.19 -7.23
N MET A 38 -18.44 12.86 -7.26
CA MET A 38 -18.42 12.11 -8.51
C MET A 38 -19.61 12.46 -9.41
N PHE A 39 -20.82 12.57 -8.87
CA PHE A 39 -22.00 12.98 -9.66
C PHE A 39 -21.78 14.34 -10.31
N HIS A 40 -21.27 15.31 -9.55
CA HIS A 40 -20.94 16.63 -10.09
C HIS A 40 -19.82 16.56 -11.13
N THR A 41 -18.80 15.71 -10.94
CA THR A 41 -17.79 15.48 -11.97
C THR A 41 -18.37 14.91 -13.26
N MET A 42 -19.27 13.93 -13.16
CA MET A 42 -19.93 13.35 -14.34
C MET A 42 -20.81 14.35 -15.09
N GLN A 43 -21.37 15.34 -14.38
CA GLN A 43 -22.18 16.40 -14.95
C GLN A 43 -21.37 17.63 -15.39
N GLY A 44 -20.06 17.68 -15.08
CA GLY A 44 -19.22 18.86 -15.32
C GLY A 44 -19.55 20.04 -14.41
N THR A 45 -20.19 19.81 -13.27
CA THR A 45 -20.66 20.83 -12.30
C THR A 45 -19.86 20.82 -10.99
N GLN A 46 -18.64 20.28 -11.01
CA GLN A 46 -17.79 20.14 -9.81
C GLN A 46 -17.39 21.48 -9.20
N ASP A 47 -17.22 22.53 -10.00
CA ASP A 47 -16.79 23.83 -9.52
C ASP A 47 -17.94 24.55 -8.81
N GLU A 48 -19.17 24.42 -9.32
CA GLU A 48 -20.38 24.92 -8.65
C GLU A 48 -20.59 24.21 -7.31
N PHE A 49 -20.52 22.87 -7.31
CA PHE A 49 -20.64 22.07 -6.10
C PHE A 49 -19.62 22.50 -5.05
N THR A 50 -18.36 22.61 -5.45
CA THR A 50 -17.28 22.93 -4.50
C THR A 50 -17.33 24.36 -3.98
N LYS A 51 -17.87 25.33 -4.75
CA LYS A 51 -18.15 26.69 -4.26
C LYS A 51 -19.16 26.71 -3.11
N THR A 52 -20.05 25.71 -3.02
CA THR A 52 -20.99 25.60 -1.90
C THR A 52 -20.34 25.11 -0.60
N LEU A 53 -19.09 24.63 -0.66
CA LEU A 53 -18.38 24.05 0.48
C LEU A 53 -17.56 25.12 1.21
N SER A 54 -18.04 25.55 2.38
CA SER A 54 -17.32 26.48 3.26
C SER A 54 -16.17 25.80 4.00
N ASP A 55 -16.40 24.58 4.50
CA ASP A 55 -15.51 23.90 5.43
C ASP A 55 -15.20 22.49 4.93
N LEU A 56 -14.02 22.32 4.32
CA LEU A 56 -13.53 21.03 3.87
C LEU A 56 -12.62 20.42 4.92
N THR A 57 -12.88 19.16 5.26
CA THR A 57 -11.92 18.32 5.98
C THR A 57 -10.75 17.94 5.07
N SER A 58 -9.58 17.61 5.64
CA SER A 58 -8.41 17.16 4.87
C SER A 58 -8.74 15.98 3.96
N LYS A 59 -9.55 15.02 4.44
CA LYS A 59 -10.06 13.89 3.64
C LYS A 59 -10.81 14.36 2.39
N GLN A 60 -11.74 15.30 2.52
CA GLN A 60 -12.50 15.83 1.39
C GLN A 60 -11.58 16.57 0.40
N VAL A 61 -10.57 17.29 0.88
CA VAL A 61 -9.55 17.93 0.04
C VAL A 61 -8.77 16.88 -0.77
N PHE A 62 -8.34 15.78 -0.16
CA PHE A 62 -7.65 14.70 -0.89
C PHE A 62 -8.54 14.03 -1.94
N HIS A 63 -9.84 13.85 -1.64
CA HIS A 63 -10.80 13.39 -2.64
C HIS A 63 -10.87 14.38 -3.81
N LEU A 64 -11.06 15.68 -3.56
CA LEU A 64 -11.06 16.70 -4.62
C LEU A 64 -9.78 16.67 -5.48
N LEU A 65 -8.61 16.60 -4.85
CA LEU A 65 -7.33 16.52 -5.56
C LEU A 65 -7.18 15.23 -6.40
N SER A 66 -7.89 14.16 -6.05
CA SER A 66 -7.96 12.95 -6.87
C SER A 66 -8.75 13.15 -8.16
N PHE A 67 -9.64 14.15 -8.21
CA PHE A 67 -10.40 14.57 -9.38
C PHE A 67 -9.79 15.81 -10.08
N ARG A 68 -8.55 16.19 -9.75
CA ARG A 68 -7.90 17.42 -10.25
C ARG A 68 -7.93 17.60 -11.78
N GLU A 69 -7.94 16.52 -12.55
CA GLU A 69 -7.99 16.57 -14.02
C GLU A 69 -9.34 17.09 -14.55
N HIS A 70 -10.34 17.15 -13.68
CA HIS A 70 -11.67 17.68 -13.96
C HIS A 70 -11.92 19.04 -13.30
N LEU A 71 -11.04 19.51 -12.42
CA LEU A 71 -11.18 20.81 -11.76
C LEU A 71 -10.65 21.93 -12.67
N SER A 72 -11.26 23.12 -12.63
CA SER A 72 -10.69 24.28 -13.32
C SER A 72 -9.34 24.70 -12.72
N PRO A 73 -8.43 25.31 -13.51
CA PRO A 73 -7.18 25.87 -13.01
C PRO A 73 -7.39 26.88 -11.87
N GLU A 74 -8.42 27.71 -11.95
CA GLU A 74 -8.78 28.71 -10.94
C GLU A 74 -9.15 28.03 -9.62
N PHE A 75 -9.94 26.95 -9.68
CA PHE A 75 -10.32 26.20 -8.50
C PHE A 75 -9.13 25.44 -7.88
N LEU A 76 -8.27 24.83 -8.70
CA LEU A 76 -7.03 24.21 -8.21
C LEU A 76 -6.12 25.22 -7.51
N ALA A 77 -6.01 26.45 -8.04
CA ALA A 77 -5.27 27.52 -7.39
C ALA A 77 -5.89 27.92 -6.04
N SER A 78 -7.22 27.99 -5.96
CA SER A 78 -7.95 28.24 -4.71
C SER A 78 -7.73 27.12 -3.67
N LEU A 79 -7.82 25.85 -4.08
CA LEU A 79 -7.51 24.72 -3.20
C LEU A 79 -6.08 24.78 -2.67
N LYS A 80 -5.11 25.09 -3.53
CA LYS A 80 -3.71 25.26 -3.12
C LYS A 80 -3.53 26.40 -2.11
N ALA A 81 -4.23 27.51 -2.30
CA ALA A 81 -4.15 28.66 -1.40
C ALA A 81 -4.80 28.39 -0.03
N ARG A 82 -5.96 27.72 -0.02
CA ARG A 82 -6.72 27.39 1.20
C ARG A 82 -6.12 26.20 1.96
N PHE A 83 -5.61 25.20 1.24
CA PHE A 83 -5.10 23.94 1.78
C PHE A 83 -3.68 23.64 1.28
N PRO A 84 -2.70 24.52 1.57
CA PRO A 84 -1.35 24.40 1.03
C PRO A 84 -0.65 23.13 1.50
N HIS A 85 -0.98 22.64 2.71
CA HIS A 85 -0.40 21.41 3.26
C HIS A 85 -0.88 20.17 2.50
N GLU A 86 -2.20 19.95 2.41
CA GLU A 86 -2.81 18.81 1.71
C GLU A 86 -2.42 18.80 0.24
N HIS A 87 -2.44 19.97 -0.42
CA HIS A 87 -1.98 20.11 -1.79
C HIS A 87 -0.52 19.66 -1.92
N LYS A 88 0.38 20.15 -1.06
CA LYS A 88 1.80 19.75 -1.10
C LYS A 88 1.95 18.24 -0.89
N VAL A 89 1.33 17.68 0.15
CA VAL A 89 1.39 16.24 0.47
C VAL A 89 0.90 15.39 -0.70
N PHE A 90 -0.24 15.76 -1.31
CA PHE A 90 -0.81 15.01 -2.42
C PHE A 90 0.10 15.00 -3.65
N PHE A 91 0.54 16.17 -4.10
CA PHE A 91 1.37 16.27 -5.31
C PHE A 91 2.77 15.70 -5.12
N ASP A 92 3.36 15.84 -3.93
CA ASP A 92 4.64 15.20 -3.65
C ASP A 92 4.51 13.67 -3.55
N ALA A 93 3.40 13.15 -3.00
CA ALA A 93 3.10 11.73 -3.03
C ALA A 93 2.95 11.17 -4.46
N LEU A 94 2.32 11.93 -5.36
CA LEU A 94 2.18 11.53 -6.78
C LEU A 94 3.50 11.49 -7.54
N LYS A 95 4.44 12.40 -7.24
CA LYS A 95 5.77 12.39 -7.85
C LYS A 95 6.54 11.10 -7.52
N GLY A 96 6.25 10.51 -6.36
CA GLY A 96 6.92 9.31 -5.86
C GLY A 96 8.38 9.60 -5.53
N THR A 97 8.68 9.85 -4.25
CA THR A 97 10.08 9.98 -3.82
C THR A 97 10.74 8.60 -3.85
N VAL A 98 11.85 8.52 -4.56
CA VAL A 98 12.74 7.36 -4.57
C VAL A 98 13.90 7.68 -3.64
N LEU A 99 14.18 6.78 -2.70
CA LEU A 99 15.30 6.95 -1.76
C LEU A 99 16.60 6.48 -2.40
N SER A 100 17.68 7.19 -2.10
CA SER A 100 19.05 6.75 -2.39
C SER A 100 19.47 5.59 -1.47
N ASN A 101 20.53 4.87 -1.83
CA ASN A 101 21.12 3.83 -0.96
C ASN A 101 21.44 4.34 0.44
N ARG A 102 21.97 5.57 0.55
CA ARG A 102 22.28 6.18 1.84
C ARG A 102 21.03 6.36 2.70
N GLU A 103 19.96 6.90 2.12
CA GLU A 103 18.71 7.11 2.86
C GLU A 103 18.05 5.78 3.24
N VAL A 104 18.12 4.76 2.39
CA VAL A 104 17.68 3.42 2.75
C VAL A 104 18.54 2.87 3.89
N GLN A 105 19.86 3.00 3.82
CA GLN A 105 20.76 2.55 4.89
C GLN A 105 20.45 3.22 6.23
N GLU A 106 20.20 4.53 6.23
CA GLU A 106 19.79 5.27 7.43
C GLU A 106 18.50 4.69 8.05
N LEU A 107 17.53 4.23 7.24
CA LEU A 107 16.32 3.55 7.74
C LEU A 107 16.63 2.17 8.31
N LEU A 108 17.48 1.38 7.63
CA LEU A 108 17.86 0.03 8.08
C LEU A 108 18.62 0.08 9.41
N ASP A 109 19.43 1.12 9.64
CA ASP A 109 20.18 1.34 10.87
C ASP A 109 19.33 1.95 12.01
N TYR A 110 18.20 2.57 11.71
CA TYR A 110 17.37 3.25 12.71
C TYR A 110 16.56 2.28 13.58
N LYS A 111 16.99 2.10 14.83
CA LYS A 111 16.37 1.16 15.78
C LYS A 111 15.03 1.68 16.32
N THR A 112 13.98 0.91 16.09
CA THR A 112 12.62 1.15 16.64
C THR A 112 12.31 0.28 17.86
N HIS A 113 13.21 -0.64 18.21
CA HIS A 113 13.01 -1.68 19.24
C HIS A 113 11.76 -2.55 19.00
N GLN A 114 11.32 -2.65 17.75
CA GLN A 114 10.19 -3.45 17.31
C GLN A 114 10.60 -4.32 16.12
N LEU A 115 9.95 -5.46 15.97
CA LEU A 115 10.02 -6.25 14.74
C LEU A 115 9.66 -5.33 13.56
N SER A 116 10.52 -5.28 12.54
CA SER A 116 10.36 -4.39 11.39
C SER A 116 10.53 -5.16 10.10
N LEU A 117 9.59 -5.01 9.18
CA LEU A 117 9.63 -5.57 7.84
C LEU A 117 9.99 -4.45 6.86
N PHE A 118 10.98 -4.68 5.99
CA PHE A 118 11.39 -3.73 4.95
C PHE A 118 11.08 -4.32 3.59
N ALA A 119 10.01 -3.83 2.95
CA ALA A 119 9.64 -4.18 1.59
C ALA A 119 10.22 -3.12 0.63
N LEU A 120 11.36 -3.47 0.05
CA LEU A 120 12.16 -2.60 -0.81
C LEU A 120 11.86 -2.90 -2.28
N PHE A 121 11.63 -1.87 -3.08
CA PHE A 121 11.28 -1.97 -4.49
C PHE A 121 12.07 -0.97 -5.32
N SER A 122 12.39 -1.35 -6.56
CA SER A 122 12.77 -0.37 -7.58
C SER A 122 11.62 0.61 -7.84
N ASN A 123 11.94 1.78 -8.40
CA ASN A 123 10.92 2.73 -8.83
C ASN A 123 9.92 2.12 -9.83
N ASP A 124 10.39 1.21 -10.69
CA ASP A 124 9.53 0.36 -11.51
C ASP A 124 8.86 -0.73 -10.65
N ARG A 125 7.63 -0.42 -10.19
CA ARG A 125 6.78 -1.33 -9.41
C ARG A 125 6.16 -2.47 -10.21
N SER A 126 6.39 -2.55 -11.53
CA SER A 126 6.03 -3.75 -12.29
C SER A 126 6.94 -4.94 -11.95
N LYS A 127 8.13 -4.68 -11.38
CA LYS A 127 9.06 -5.72 -10.96
C LYS A 127 8.88 -6.08 -9.49
N PRO A 128 9.08 -7.36 -9.11
CA PRO A 128 9.06 -7.75 -7.71
C PRO A 128 10.19 -7.11 -6.91
N GLY A 129 9.86 -6.67 -5.70
CA GLY A 129 10.81 -6.22 -4.69
C GLY A 129 11.30 -7.39 -3.82
N ARG A 130 12.00 -7.02 -2.74
CA ARG A 130 12.39 -7.95 -1.67
C ARG A 130 11.89 -7.46 -0.32
N LEU A 131 11.47 -8.40 0.50
CA LEU A 131 11.09 -8.17 1.89
C LEU A 131 12.15 -8.76 2.81
N PHE A 132 12.63 -7.95 3.74
CA PHE A 132 13.60 -8.29 4.77
C PHE A 132 12.97 -8.14 6.16
N ILE A 133 13.50 -8.85 7.15
CA ILE A 133 13.05 -8.77 8.55
C ILE A 133 14.20 -8.28 9.41
N ARG A 134 13.93 -7.26 10.23
CA ARG A 134 14.78 -6.82 11.32
C ARG A 134 14.10 -7.17 12.64
N LYS A 135 14.81 -7.89 13.50
CA LYS A 135 14.36 -8.25 14.84
C LYS A 135 14.28 -7.01 15.73
N ALA A 136 13.59 -7.12 16.86
CA ALA A 136 13.48 -6.04 17.83
C ALA A 136 14.85 -5.64 18.45
N ASP A 137 15.82 -6.55 18.46
CA ASP A 137 17.20 -6.29 18.90
C ASP A 137 18.02 -5.42 17.91
N GLY A 138 17.47 -5.16 16.72
CA GLY A 138 18.08 -4.34 15.67
C GLY A 138 18.88 -5.12 14.62
N HIS A 139 19.09 -6.43 14.79
CA HIS A 139 19.77 -7.27 13.80
C HIS A 139 18.78 -7.81 12.77
N PHE A 140 19.27 -8.02 11.54
CA PHE A 140 18.49 -8.65 10.48
C PHE A 140 18.40 -10.15 10.69
N TYR A 141 17.25 -10.72 10.34
CA TYR A 141 17.03 -12.16 10.40
C TYR A 141 17.88 -12.86 9.34
N THR A 142 18.71 -13.79 9.79
CA THR A 142 19.58 -14.62 8.94
C THR A 142 19.10 -16.06 8.95
N LYS A 143 19.38 -16.76 7.86
CA LYS A 143 19.19 -18.20 7.75
C LYS A 143 20.24 -18.92 8.61
N LYS A 144 20.02 -20.22 8.84
CA LYS A 144 20.96 -21.06 9.60
C LYS A 144 22.38 -21.09 9.04
N ASN A 145 22.56 -20.85 7.74
CA ASN A 145 23.87 -20.79 7.09
C ASN A 145 24.52 -19.40 7.15
N GLY A 146 23.94 -18.44 7.88
CA GLY A 146 24.44 -17.07 8.02
C GLY A 146 23.95 -16.10 6.94
N ASP A 147 23.36 -16.60 5.84
CA ASP A 147 22.86 -15.73 4.78
C ASP A 147 21.69 -14.86 5.26
N LEU A 148 21.64 -13.61 4.77
CA LEU A 148 20.49 -12.74 4.98
C LEU A 148 19.21 -13.40 4.44
N TRP A 149 18.18 -13.45 5.30
CA TRP A 149 16.88 -13.95 4.88
C TRP A 149 16.12 -12.87 4.10
N SER A 150 15.49 -13.26 3.00
CA SER A 150 14.56 -12.41 2.28
C SER A 150 13.56 -13.23 1.47
N VAL A 151 12.43 -12.60 1.12
CA VAL A 151 11.41 -13.19 0.24
C VAL A 151 11.03 -12.20 -0.87
N ARG A 152 10.67 -12.70 -2.05
CA ARG A 152 10.17 -11.85 -3.14
C ARG A 152 8.76 -11.38 -2.80
N VAL A 153 8.49 -10.10 -3.04
CA VAL A 153 7.18 -9.49 -2.80
C VAL A 153 6.78 -8.61 -3.99
N LEU A 154 5.50 -8.56 -4.31
CA LEU A 154 4.96 -7.69 -5.35
C LEU A 154 3.92 -6.73 -4.74
N ALA A 155 3.99 -5.46 -5.11
CA ALA A 155 3.12 -4.39 -4.58
C ALA A 155 2.22 -3.77 -5.65
N THR A 156 2.18 -4.36 -6.85
CA THR A 156 1.48 -3.78 -8.00
C THR A 156 0.01 -4.20 -8.04
N SER A 157 -0.83 -3.32 -8.60
CA SER A 157 -2.25 -3.59 -8.81
C SER A 157 -2.44 -4.49 -10.02
N GLY A 158 -3.27 -5.54 -9.90
CA GLY A 158 -3.66 -6.37 -11.04
C GLY A 158 -4.52 -5.65 -12.09
N ARG A 159 -4.95 -4.41 -11.80
CA ARG A 159 -5.63 -3.53 -12.75
C ARG A 159 -4.72 -2.40 -13.25
N GLY A 160 -3.45 -2.35 -12.85
CA GLY A 160 -2.54 -1.25 -13.18
C GLY A 160 -2.91 0.09 -12.51
N LEU A 161 -3.76 0.07 -11.48
CA LEU A 161 -4.21 1.28 -10.80
C LEU A 161 -3.10 1.85 -9.89
N PRO A 162 -2.90 3.19 -9.86
CA PRO A 162 -1.91 3.81 -8.99
C PRO A 162 -2.38 3.85 -7.53
N PHE A 163 -1.46 4.15 -6.60
CA PHE A 163 -1.69 3.98 -5.17
C PHE A 163 -2.83 4.84 -4.60
N ASN A 164 -3.15 5.96 -5.23
CA ASN A 164 -4.21 6.88 -4.83
C ASN A 164 -5.60 6.44 -5.33
N HIS A 165 -5.75 5.20 -5.79
CA HIS A 165 -7.04 4.60 -6.14
C HIS A 165 -7.38 3.40 -5.25
N SER A 166 -8.67 3.15 -5.08
CA SER A 166 -9.18 1.90 -4.53
C SER A 166 -8.63 0.70 -5.33
N ASN A 167 -8.09 -0.29 -4.62
CA ASN A 167 -7.41 -1.45 -5.22
C ASN A 167 -6.14 -1.12 -6.05
N GLY A 168 -5.59 0.08 -5.89
CA GLY A 168 -4.33 0.53 -6.48
C GLY A 168 -3.10 -0.12 -5.87
N ALA A 169 -1.92 0.11 -6.46
CA ALA A 169 -0.64 -0.39 -5.93
C ALA A 169 -0.44 -0.03 -4.44
N THR A 170 0.22 -0.87 -3.65
CA THR A 170 0.46 -0.56 -2.23
C THR A 170 1.28 0.72 -2.10
N PRO A 171 0.81 1.75 -1.37
CA PRO A 171 1.53 3.02 -1.26
C PRO A 171 2.87 2.84 -0.52
N CYS A 172 3.88 3.66 -0.84
CA CYS A 172 5.06 3.77 0.00
C CYS A 172 4.71 4.40 1.35
N GLY A 173 5.42 3.98 2.41
CA GLY A 173 5.26 4.55 3.75
C GLY A 173 5.47 3.55 4.87
N VAL A 174 5.00 3.92 6.06
CA VAL A 174 5.13 3.15 7.30
C VAL A 174 3.76 2.67 7.75
N TYR A 175 3.69 1.40 8.12
CA TYR A 175 2.46 0.69 8.48
C TYR A 175 2.68 -0.11 9.75
N THR A 176 1.60 -0.48 10.43
CA THR A 176 1.63 -1.52 11.45
C THR A 176 1.31 -2.88 10.83
N VAL A 177 1.95 -3.91 11.37
CA VAL A 177 1.57 -5.31 11.19
C VAL A 177 0.88 -5.74 12.47
N ASP A 178 -0.42 -6.01 12.38
CA ASP A 178 -1.29 -6.21 13.54
C ASP A 178 -1.92 -7.59 13.50
N SER A 179 -1.12 -8.63 13.77
CA SER A 179 -1.54 -10.03 13.71
C SER A 179 -1.77 -10.57 12.29
N VAL A 180 -2.42 -11.72 12.22
CA VAL A 180 -2.87 -12.38 10.99
C VAL A 180 -4.39 -12.48 10.97
N MET A 181 -4.97 -12.62 9.78
CA MET A 181 -6.39 -12.97 9.65
C MET A 181 -6.66 -14.27 10.42
N PRO A 182 -7.81 -14.45 11.10
CA PRO A 182 -8.08 -15.64 11.92
C PRO A 182 -7.96 -16.96 11.16
N GLU A 183 -8.37 -16.94 9.89
CA GLU A 183 -8.40 -18.11 9.00
C GLU A 183 -7.69 -17.84 7.67
N ALA A 184 -7.15 -18.92 7.09
CA ALA A 184 -6.59 -18.97 5.75
C ALA A 184 -7.68 -19.30 4.71
N ASN A 185 -8.68 -18.43 4.57
CA ASN A 185 -9.77 -18.62 3.61
C ASN A 185 -9.45 -18.06 2.21
N LYS A 186 -10.26 -18.47 1.22
CA LYS A 186 -10.14 -18.06 -0.20
C LYS A 186 -8.75 -18.40 -0.76
N GLU A 187 -8.37 -19.67 -0.65
CA GLU A 187 -7.05 -20.17 -1.02
C GLU A 187 -6.66 -19.82 -2.47
N TYR A 188 -7.63 -19.84 -3.39
CA TYR A 188 -7.39 -19.47 -4.78
C TYR A 188 -6.83 -18.06 -4.88
N GLU A 189 -7.42 -17.08 -4.21
CA GLU A 189 -6.97 -15.69 -4.22
C GLU A 189 -5.70 -15.47 -3.39
N PHE A 190 -5.65 -16.03 -2.18
CA PHE A 190 -4.72 -15.60 -1.13
C PHE A 190 -3.68 -16.64 -0.71
N GLY A 191 -3.71 -17.85 -1.25
CA GLY A 191 -2.89 -18.97 -0.78
C GLY A 191 -3.49 -19.66 0.45
N LYS A 192 -2.85 -20.75 0.87
CA LYS A 192 -3.25 -21.65 1.96
C LYS A 192 -2.81 -21.18 3.34
N ASN A 193 -1.91 -20.20 3.45
CA ASN A 193 -1.48 -19.67 4.74
C ASN A 193 -2.24 -18.39 5.13
N ARG A 194 -2.23 -18.08 6.42
CA ARG A 194 -2.87 -16.85 6.93
C ARG A 194 -2.15 -15.60 6.44
N ARG A 195 -2.95 -14.54 6.31
CA ARG A 195 -2.54 -13.26 5.73
C ARG A 195 -2.20 -12.32 6.87
N LEU A 196 -1.07 -11.63 6.79
CA LEU A 196 -0.73 -10.59 7.76
C LEU A 196 -1.67 -9.41 7.58
N ILE A 197 -2.15 -8.86 8.69
CA ILE A 197 -2.98 -7.66 8.71
C ILE A 197 -2.04 -6.45 8.70
N VAL A 198 -2.18 -5.60 7.69
CA VAL A 198 -1.39 -4.37 7.54
C VAL A 198 -2.34 -3.19 7.66
N ASN A 199 -2.02 -2.25 8.55
CA ASN A 199 -2.83 -1.06 8.78
C ASN A 199 -2.02 0.22 8.58
N PHE A 200 -2.70 1.27 8.12
CA PHE A 200 -2.15 2.61 8.13
C PHE A 200 -1.98 3.08 9.57
N LEU A 201 -0.90 3.81 9.84
CA LEU A 201 -0.76 4.53 11.10
C LEU A 201 -1.84 5.61 11.20
N LYS A 202 -2.43 5.73 12.40
CA LYS A 202 -3.48 6.72 12.69
C LYS A 202 -2.95 8.13 12.47
N THR A 203 -3.79 9.01 11.93
CA THR A 203 -3.51 10.45 11.81
C THR A 203 -3.14 11.03 13.17
N SER A 204 -2.18 11.95 13.15
CA SER A 204 -1.79 12.76 14.31
C SER A 204 -1.37 14.15 13.82
N PRO A 205 -1.41 15.19 14.68
CA PRO A 205 -0.87 16.50 14.33
C PRO A 205 0.54 16.36 13.75
N GLY A 206 0.79 16.93 12.57
CA GLY A 206 2.09 16.85 11.90
C GLY A 206 2.58 15.44 11.55
N GLU A 207 1.73 14.42 11.58
CA GLU A 207 2.09 13.00 11.32
C GLU A 207 3.18 12.45 12.28
N GLU A 208 3.21 12.93 13.52
CA GLU A 208 4.12 12.43 14.57
C GLU A 208 4.05 10.90 14.76
N ASN A 209 2.87 10.29 14.59
CA ASN A 209 2.71 8.83 14.65
C ASN A 209 3.57 8.09 13.62
N ILE A 210 3.83 8.67 12.44
CA ILE A 210 4.75 8.12 11.43
C ILE A 210 6.18 8.54 11.75
N LYS A 211 6.41 9.83 12.04
CA LYS A 211 7.76 10.40 12.22
C LYS A 211 8.53 9.80 13.39
N GLN A 212 7.85 9.32 14.43
CA GLN A 212 8.52 8.62 15.54
C GLN A 212 9.24 7.34 15.10
N PHE A 213 8.85 6.75 13.96
CA PHE A 213 9.46 5.55 13.40
C PHE A 213 10.48 5.84 12.30
N LEU A 214 10.89 7.11 12.16
CA LEU A 214 11.84 7.58 11.16
C LEU A 214 13.09 8.21 11.79
N PRO A 215 14.27 8.03 11.16
CA PRO A 215 15.46 8.83 11.46
C PRO A 215 15.15 10.32 11.36
N LYS A 216 15.80 11.15 12.19
CA LYS A 216 15.59 12.61 12.21
C LYS A 216 15.74 13.25 10.82
N SER A 217 16.71 12.80 10.01
CA SER A 217 16.96 13.26 8.64
C SER A 217 15.77 13.06 7.70
N GLN A 218 14.90 12.09 7.98
CA GLN A 218 13.81 11.71 7.08
C GLN A 218 12.41 12.14 7.56
N ARG A 219 12.30 12.74 8.75
CA ARG A 219 11.03 13.21 9.29
C ARG A 219 10.43 14.36 8.47
N SER A 220 11.25 15.16 7.80
CA SER A 220 10.83 16.21 6.87
C SER A 220 10.68 15.73 5.43
N GLY A 221 11.18 14.53 5.11
CA GLY A 221 11.02 13.89 3.82
C GLY A 221 9.57 13.48 3.55
N LEU A 222 9.24 13.18 2.29
CA LEU A 222 7.87 12.86 1.86
C LEU A 222 7.75 11.51 1.15
N TRP A 223 8.76 10.65 1.24
CA TRP A 223 8.70 9.29 0.66
C TRP A 223 7.57 8.45 1.25
N TRP A 224 7.15 8.76 2.48
CA TRP A 224 6.05 8.10 3.19
C TRP A 224 4.69 8.80 2.98
N ALA A 225 4.65 9.95 2.31
CA ALA A 225 3.40 10.68 2.00
C ALA A 225 2.36 9.86 1.21
N PRO A 226 2.73 8.93 0.30
CA PRO A 226 1.74 8.08 -0.36
C PRO A 226 0.86 7.29 0.61
N SER A 227 1.38 6.90 1.78
CA SER A 227 0.59 6.22 2.81
C SER A 227 -0.45 7.14 3.47
N ILE A 228 -0.13 8.43 3.66
CA ILE A 228 -1.09 9.44 4.13
C ILE A 228 -2.22 9.56 3.12
N VAL A 229 -1.88 9.82 1.86
CA VAL A 229 -2.88 9.99 0.79
C VAL A 229 -3.74 8.74 0.65
N GLY A 230 -3.15 7.54 0.70
CA GLY A 230 -3.89 6.29 0.69
C GLY A 230 -4.88 6.18 1.86
N ARG A 231 -4.44 6.49 3.08
CA ARG A 231 -5.27 6.50 4.29
C ARG A 231 -6.45 7.47 4.17
N GLU A 232 -6.19 8.71 3.78
CA GLU A 232 -7.21 9.76 3.69
C GLU A 232 -8.23 9.46 2.57
N LEU A 233 -7.81 8.82 1.47
CA LEU A 233 -8.71 8.32 0.43
C LEU A 233 -9.47 7.04 0.80
N GLY A 234 -9.46 6.64 2.07
CA GLY A 234 -10.22 5.52 2.59
C GLY A 234 -9.66 4.14 2.19
N ARG A 235 -8.41 4.05 1.74
CA ARG A 235 -7.79 2.75 1.51
C ARG A 235 -7.67 2.01 2.83
N SER A 236 -7.96 0.71 2.77
CA SER A 236 -7.95 -0.17 3.92
C SER A 236 -7.72 -1.61 3.46
N LEU A 237 -7.79 -2.56 4.41
CA LEU A 237 -7.70 -3.99 4.13
C LEU A 237 -6.40 -4.43 3.43
N LEU A 238 -5.31 -3.69 3.65
CA LEU A 238 -4.00 -4.06 3.15
C LEU A 238 -3.53 -5.34 3.84
N ARG A 239 -2.95 -6.26 3.09
CA ARG A 239 -2.46 -7.54 3.61
C ARG A 239 -1.11 -7.86 3.01
N ILE A 240 -0.33 -8.70 3.71
CA ILE A 240 0.74 -9.48 3.09
C ILE A 240 0.25 -10.92 2.99
N HIS A 241 0.21 -11.47 1.78
CA HIS A 241 -0.36 -12.78 1.54
C HIS A 241 0.31 -13.53 0.39
N GLY A 242 0.17 -14.86 0.37
CA GLY A 242 0.54 -15.69 -0.78
C GLY A 242 -0.46 -15.51 -1.94
N THR A 243 -0.37 -16.32 -2.98
CA THR A 243 -1.48 -16.42 -3.93
C THR A 243 -1.58 -17.83 -4.46
N GLY A 244 -2.80 -18.39 -4.47
CA GLY A 244 -3.07 -19.67 -5.11
C GLY A 244 -3.25 -19.54 -6.63
N ARG A 245 -3.24 -18.33 -7.18
CA ARG A 245 -3.38 -18.07 -8.60
C ARG A 245 -2.08 -18.42 -9.34
N VAL A 246 -2.20 -18.81 -10.60
CA VAL A 246 -1.07 -19.11 -11.48
C VAL A 246 -0.90 -18.00 -12.51
N ASN A 247 0.29 -17.39 -12.56
CA ASN A 247 0.63 -16.45 -13.61
C ASN A 247 0.81 -17.23 -14.91
N LYS A 248 -0.11 -17.04 -15.86
CA LYS A 248 -0.10 -17.72 -17.16
C LYS A 248 0.81 -17.03 -18.19
N ASN A 249 1.36 -15.86 -17.87
CA ASN A 249 2.23 -15.11 -18.76
C ASN A 249 3.70 -15.21 -18.30
N PRO A 250 4.49 -16.14 -18.85
CA PRO A 250 5.91 -16.29 -18.51
C PRO A 250 6.77 -15.08 -18.91
N PHE A 251 6.29 -14.21 -19.80
CA PHE A 251 6.99 -13.02 -20.26
C PHE A 251 6.70 -11.77 -19.41
N SER A 252 5.86 -11.88 -18.39
CA SER A 252 5.61 -10.76 -17.48
C SER A 252 6.85 -10.45 -16.61
N SER A 253 7.14 -9.17 -16.37
CA SER A 253 8.26 -8.70 -15.56
C SER A 253 8.22 -9.18 -14.10
N TYR A 254 7.05 -9.65 -13.65
CA TYR A 254 6.81 -10.19 -12.33
C TYR A 254 6.60 -11.70 -12.30
N PHE A 255 6.84 -12.43 -13.40
CA PHE A 255 6.76 -13.89 -13.37
C PHE A 255 7.71 -14.47 -12.30
N PRO A 256 7.27 -15.45 -11.49
CA PRO A 256 5.99 -16.16 -11.53
C PRO A 256 4.86 -15.58 -10.66
N MET A 257 5.06 -14.41 -10.07
CA MET A 257 4.13 -13.79 -9.12
C MET A 257 2.87 -13.28 -9.83
N ILE A 258 1.82 -12.95 -9.05
CA ILE A 258 0.62 -12.31 -9.56
C ILE A 258 0.33 -11.02 -8.77
N PRO A 259 0.00 -9.91 -9.47
CA PRO A 259 -0.52 -8.70 -8.86
C PRO A 259 -1.84 -8.92 -8.10
N SER A 260 -2.02 -8.22 -6.98
CA SER A 260 -3.27 -8.25 -6.20
C SER A 260 -4.08 -6.95 -6.39
N SER A 261 -5.17 -6.84 -5.64
CA SER A 261 -5.96 -5.60 -5.53
C SER A 261 -5.38 -4.67 -4.46
N GLY A 262 -4.07 -4.42 -4.52
CA GLY A 262 -3.39 -3.44 -3.66
C GLY A 262 -2.82 -3.95 -2.34
N CYS A 263 -2.60 -5.26 -2.24
CA CYS A 263 -1.87 -5.91 -1.16
C CYS A 263 -0.43 -6.24 -1.58
N LEU A 264 0.42 -6.60 -0.62
CA LEU A 264 1.72 -7.18 -0.87
C LEU A 264 1.58 -8.68 -1.09
N THR A 265 1.98 -9.19 -2.26
CA THR A 265 1.87 -10.62 -2.58
C THR A 265 3.20 -11.34 -2.59
N THR A 266 3.21 -12.56 -2.06
CA THR A 266 4.30 -13.53 -2.14
C THR A 266 3.87 -14.72 -3.02
N THR A 267 4.79 -15.62 -3.37
CA THR A 267 4.46 -16.79 -4.20
C THR A 267 4.07 -17.97 -3.35
N GLU A 268 2.89 -18.55 -3.59
CA GLU A 268 2.44 -19.74 -2.86
C GLU A 268 1.87 -20.80 -3.80
N ARG A 269 2.74 -21.61 -4.39
CA ARG A 269 2.35 -22.57 -5.44
C ARG A 269 3.20 -23.83 -5.45
N THR A 270 2.69 -24.84 -6.13
CA THR A 270 3.51 -25.95 -6.65
C THR A 270 3.74 -25.71 -8.14
N PHE A 271 5.00 -25.54 -8.56
CA PHE A 271 5.39 -25.37 -9.95
C PHE A 271 5.70 -26.74 -10.58
N LEU A 272 5.03 -27.06 -11.69
CA LEU A 272 5.20 -28.31 -12.46
C LEU A 272 5.10 -29.58 -11.61
N GLY A 273 4.28 -29.57 -10.54
CA GLY A 273 4.13 -30.71 -9.62
C GLY A 273 5.37 -31.01 -8.75
N MET A 274 6.49 -30.32 -8.96
CA MET A 274 7.79 -30.67 -8.35
C MET A 274 8.31 -29.63 -7.35
N ILE A 275 8.10 -28.33 -7.60
CA ILE A 275 8.67 -27.27 -6.75
C ILE A 275 7.55 -26.58 -5.97
N LYS A 276 7.43 -26.90 -4.68
CA LYS A 276 6.53 -26.21 -3.76
C LYS A 276 7.20 -24.93 -3.25
N ILE A 277 6.77 -23.80 -3.80
CA ILE A 277 7.10 -22.46 -3.32
C ILE A 277 6.03 -22.08 -2.29
N ASN A 278 6.45 -21.82 -1.05
CA ASN A 278 5.55 -21.51 0.05
C ASN A 278 6.03 -20.26 0.79
N ASP A 279 6.27 -19.18 0.03
CA ASP A 279 6.92 -17.96 0.51
C ASP A 279 6.17 -17.34 1.69
N GLN A 280 4.83 -17.40 1.69
CA GLN A 280 4.02 -16.90 2.80
C GLN A 280 4.27 -17.68 4.10
N ARG A 281 4.37 -19.01 4.05
CA ARG A 281 4.73 -19.83 5.22
C ARG A 281 6.14 -19.49 5.71
N LEU A 282 7.09 -19.37 4.79
CA LEU A 282 8.47 -19.01 5.12
C LEU A 282 8.54 -17.64 5.81
N LEU A 283 7.73 -16.68 5.36
CA LEU A 283 7.59 -15.38 6.00
C LEU A 283 7.02 -15.50 7.42
N LEU A 284 5.90 -16.20 7.60
CA LEU A 284 5.30 -16.38 8.93
C LEU A 284 6.26 -17.07 9.91
N ASP A 285 7.00 -18.08 9.44
CA ASP A 285 8.00 -18.78 10.25
C ASP A 285 9.17 -17.88 10.64
N ALA A 286 9.67 -17.08 9.70
CA ALA A 286 10.76 -16.15 9.96
C ALA A 286 10.34 -15.05 10.95
N LEU A 287 9.08 -14.59 10.89
CA LEU A 287 8.53 -13.63 11.85
C LEU A 287 8.41 -14.24 13.25
N MET A 288 7.88 -15.46 13.38
CA MET A 288 7.81 -16.15 14.67
C MET A 288 9.20 -16.43 15.25
N ASP A 289 10.15 -16.91 14.45
CA ASP A 289 11.53 -17.12 14.89
C ASP A 289 12.19 -15.82 15.35
N SER A 290 11.97 -14.71 14.62
CA SER A 290 12.47 -13.38 14.97
C SER A 290 11.93 -12.86 16.30
N MET A 291 10.83 -13.43 16.77
CA MET A 291 10.19 -13.12 18.06
C MET A 291 10.46 -14.19 19.13
N GLY A 292 11.27 -15.23 18.82
CA GLY A 292 11.51 -16.35 19.73
C GLY A 292 10.27 -17.24 19.97
N LEU A 293 9.31 -17.22 19.04
CA LEU A 293 8.07 -17.99 19.15
C LEU A 293 8.20 -19.34 18.42
N PRO A 294 7.66 -20.44 18.98
CA PRO A 294 7.49 -21.69 18.25
C PRO A 294 6.64 -21.49 16.98
N LYS A 295 7.00 -22.18 15.88
CA LYS A 295 6.33 -22.11 14.57
C LYS A 295 5.01 -22.88 14.55
N THR A 296 4.04 -22.39 15.30
CA THR A 296 2.72 -22.99 15.43
C THR A 296 1.64 -22.07 14.89
N PHE A 297 0.52 -22.64 14.47
CA PHE A 297 -0.61 -21.87 13.98
C PHE A 297 -1.15 -20.93 15.07
N GLU A 298 -1.12 -21.32 16.33
CA GLU A 298 -1.62 -20.51 17.44
C GLU A 298 -0.77 -19.25 17.64
N ASN A 299 0.55 -19.36 17.44
CA ASN A 299 1.49 -18.27 17.68
C ASN A 299 1.52 -17.20 16.60
N GLU A 300 1.06 -17.44 15.37
CA GLU A 300 1.10 -16.39 14.34
C GLU A 300 0.18 -15.21 14.68
N SER A 301 -0.83 -15.42 15.54
CA SER A 301 -1.68 -14.34 16.05
C SER A 301 -0.90 -13.33 16.91
N LYS A 302 0.28 -13.71 17.41
CA LYS A 302 1.16 -12.85 18.21
C LYS A 302 2.12 -12.03 17.36
N ILE A 303 2.09 -12.15 16.03
CA ILE A 303 2.97 -11.38 15.14
C ILE A 303 2.53 -9.92 15.14
N HIS A 304 3.40 -9.05 15.66
CA HIS A 304 3.22 -7.60 15.66
C HIS A 304 4.51 -6.89 15.28
N GLY A 305 4.39 -5.77 14.58
CA GLY A 305 5.56 -4.98 14.20
C GLY A 305 5.25 -3.82 13.27
N LEU A 306 6.30 -3.32 12.62
CA LEU A 306 6.23 -2.25 11.64
C LEU A 306 6.50 -2.80 10.24
N LEU A 307 5.89 -2.22 9.22
CA LEU A 307 6.20 -2.46 7.82
C LEU A 307 6.58 -1.15 7.14
N TYR A 308 7.74 -1.15 6.50
CA TYR A 308 8.23 -0.07 5.65
C TYR A 308 8.10 -0.51 4.19
N VAL A 309 7.35 0.24 3.39
CA VAL A 309 7.24 0.04 1.94
C VAL A 309 8.00 1.17 1.24
N ILE A 310 9.11 0.84 0.59
CA ILE A 310 10.08 1.83 0.13
C ILE A 310 10.37 1.66 -1.36
N ASN A 311 10.37 2.77 -2.10
CA ASN A 311 11.01 2.88 -3.41
C ASN A 311 12.45 3.31 -3.24
N PHE A 312 13.39 2.64 -3.91
CA PHE A 312 14.78 3.05 -3.95
C PHE A 312 15.38 2.80 -5.34
N ASP A 313 16.40 3.56 -5.71
CA ASP A 313 17.01 3.58 -7.05
C ASP A 313 18.28 2.70 -7.17
N GLY A 314 18.72 2.11 -6.05
CA GLY A 314 19.92 1.29 -6.00
C GLY A 314 19.71 -0.21 -6.11
N THR A 315 20.72 -0.96 -5.66
CA THR A 315 20.72 -2.42 -5.64
C THR A 315 20.78 -2.93 -4.21
N TYR A 316 20.17 -4.08 -3.93
CA TYR A 316 20.19 -4.65 -2.58
C TYR A 316 21.61 -4.98 -2.10
N GLN A 317 22.52 -5.27 -3.03
CA GLN A 317 23.92 -5.58 -2.76
C GLN A 317 24.71 -4.38 -2.22
N ALA A 318 24.23 -3.16 -2.47
CA ALA A 318 24.86 -1.94 -1.97
C ALA A 318 24.37 -1.53 -0.57
N LEU A 319 23.49 -2.33 0.05
CA LEU A 319 22.95 -2.10 1.39
C LEU A 319 23.63 -3.04 2.39
N GLU A 320 23.92 -2.51 3.58
CA GLU A 320 24.52 -3.25 4.67
C GLU A 320 23.45 -3.71 5.66
N PHE A 321 23.30 -5.02 5.79
CA PHE A 321 22.35 -5.64 6.71
C PHE A 321 23.12 -6.23 7.90
N LYS A 322 23.12 -5.52 9.03
CA LYS A 322 23.80 -5.96 10.26
C LYS A 322 23.13 -7.22 10.82
N SER A 323 23.89 -8.31 10.89
CA SER A 323 23.46 -9.64 11.36
C SER A 323 23.69 -9.85 12.85
#